data_AF-A0A951ML94-F1
#
_entry.id   AF-A0A951ML94-F1
#
_cell.length_a   1.000
_cell.length_b   1.000
_cell.length_c   1.000
_cell.angle_alpha   90.00
_cell.angle_beta   90.00
_cell.angle_gamma   90.00
#
_symmetry.space_group_name_H-M   'P 1'
#
loop_
_entity.id
_entity.type
_entity.pdbx_description
1 polymer ?
#
loop_
_entity_poly.entity_id
_entity_poly.type
_entity_poly.pdbx_seq_one_letter_code
_entity_poly.pdbx_strand_id
1 'polypeptide(L)'
;MTDESNPVSDDAAFLAALEDGSLPREAFSHRNHLRAAWLYLEKHPLPEAAMYCALSIQKYAGGLGVPEKFHLTLTLAFMHIIAELRVKHPAGDWETFLAKCPDLQSDARALVGRYYSEAVLESERARRTFVPPDREPLPTP
;
A
#
# COMPACT_ATOMS: atom_id res chain seq x y z
N MET A 1 20.59 17.65 -23.84
CA MET A 1 20.00 16.34 -24.17
C MET A 1 19.57 15.77 -22.84
N THR A 2 18.30 15.99 -22.49
CA THR A 2 17.73 15.64 -21.20
C THR A 2 17.70 14.13 -21.07
N ASP A 3 18.36 13.64 -20.03
CA ASP A 3 18.29 12.25 -19.59
C ASP A 3 16.83 11.94 -19.25
N GLU A 4 16.18 11.14 -20.09
CA GLU A 4 14.87 10.59 -19.77
C GLU A 4 15.08 9.57 -18.67
N SER A 5 14.98 10.03 -17.42
CA SER A 5 14.89 9.20 -16.24
C SER A 5 13.71 8.24 -16.42
N ASN A 6 14.01 7.05 -16.92
CA ASN A 6 13.06 5.99 -17.15
C ASN A 6 12.36 5.64 -15.82
N PRO A 7 11.06 5.90 -15.64
CA PRO A 7 10.36 5.67 -14.36
C PRO A 7 10.42 4.20 -13.92
N VAL A 8 10.51 3.27 -14.88
CA VAL A 8 10.64 1.83 -14.63
C VAL A 8 11.93 1.49 -13.86
N SER A 9 13.01 2.28 -14.05
CA SER A 9 14.28 2.05 -13.36
C SER A 9 14.24 2.49 -11.90
N ASP A 10 13.45 3.50 -11.55
CA ASP A 10 13.29 3.98 -10.17
C ASP A 10 12.28 3.10 -9.40
N ASP A 11 11.17 2.71 -10.03
CA ASP A 11 10.16 1.84 -9.41
C ASP A 11 10.68 0.43 -9.10
N ALA A 12 11.45 -0.17 -10.02
CA ALA A 12 12.06 -1.48 -9.80
C ALA A 12 13.12 -1.43 -8.69
N ALA A 13 13.96 -0.39 -8.67
CA ALA A 13 14.96 -0.20 -7.61
C ALA A 13 14.30 0.05 -6.25
N PHE A 14 13.22 0.85 -6.22
CA PHE A 14 12.44 1.09 -5.01
C PHE A 14 11.85 -0.22 -4.44
N LEU A 15 11.22 -1.06 -5.26
CA LEU A 15 10.68 -2.34 -4.79
C LEU A 15 11.78 -3.29 -4.32
N ALA A 16 12.89 -3.41 -5.06
CA ALA A 16 14.01 -4.25 -4.65
C ALA A 16 14.58 -3.81 -3.28
N ALA A 17 14.74 -2.50 -3.07
CA ALA A 17 15.22 -1.95 -1.81
C ALA A 17 14.21 -2.13 -0.65
N LEU A 18 12.91 -2.14 -0.95
CA LEU A 18 11.87 -2.44 0.03
C LEU A 18 11.91 -3.93 0.43
N GLU A 19 12.04 -4.82 -0.56
CA GLU A 19 12.05 -6.27 -0.40
C GLU A 19 13.29 -6.77 0.35
N ASP A 20 14.47 -6.21 0.08
CA ASP A 20 15.70 -6.56 0.77
C ASP A 20 15.87 -5.82 2.12
N GLY A 21 15.11 -4.75 2.34
CA GLY A 21 15.11 -3.95 3.56
C GLY A 21 16.22 -2.89 3.60
N SER A 22 16.81 -2.54 2.46
CA SER A 22 17.86 -1.52 2.34
C SER A 22 17.34 -0.08 2.25
N LEU A 23 16.02 0.12 2.15
CA LEU A 23 15.43 1.47 2.23
C LEU A 23 15.78 2.15 3.58
N PRO A 24 16.06 3.47 3.57
CA PRO A 24 16.37 4.21 4.78
C PRO A 24 15.09 4.47 5.59
N ARG A 25 15.19 4.55 6.92
CA ARG A 25 14.04 4.71 7.84
C ARG A 25 13.02 5.77 7.41
N GLU A 26 13.49 6.88 6.83
CA GLU A 26 12.68 8.01 6.36
C GLU A 26 11.73 7.61 5.21
N ALA A 27 12.07 6.56 4.47
CA ALA A 27 11.24 5.98 3.43
C ALA A 27 10.08 5.13 3.98
N PHE A 28 10.04 4.82 5.29
CA PHE A 28 8.91 4.18 5.95
C PHE A 28 7.76 5.18 6.13
N SER A 29 7.10 5.52 5.01
CA SER A 29 6.07 6.53 4.92
C SER A 29 4.79 5.97 4.28
N HIS A 30 3.65 6.55 4.63
CA HIS A 30 2.36 6.19 4.04
C HIS A 30 2.39 6.24 2.51
N ARG A 31 2.94 7.32 1.94
CA ARG A 31 3.08 7.49 0.48
C ARG A 31 3.83 6.33 -0.16
N ASN A 32 4.96 5.90 0.42
CA ASN A 32 5.75 4.81 -0.14
C ASN A 32 5.06 3.45 0.00
N HIS A 33 4.28 3.23 1.06
CA HIS A 33 3.45 2.02 1.16
C HIS A 33 2.37 1.98 0.08
N LEU A 34 1.74 3.12 -0.22
CA LEU A 34 0.78 3.22 -1.33
C LEU A 34 1.45 3.00 -2.70
N ARG A 35 2.65 3.59 -2.91
CA ARG A 35 3.46 3.36 -4.12
C ARG A 35 3.76 1.87 -4.30
N ALA A 36 4.24 1.20 -3.24
CA ALA A 36 4.52 -0.23 -3.28
C ALA A 36 3.27 -1.04 -3.63
N ALA A 37 2.13 -0.76 -2.99
CA ALA A 37 0.86 -1.41 -3.29
C ALA A 37 0.46 -1.26 -4.77
N TRP A 38 0.57 -0.05 -5.32
CA TRP A 38 0.27 0.22 -6.73
C TRP A 38 1.19 -0.55 -7.68
N LEU A 39 2.50 -0.59 -7.40
CA LEU A 39 3.49 -1.30 -8.21
C LEU A 39 3.33 -2.83 -8.14
N TYR A 40 3.03 -3.40 -6.97
CA TYR A 40 2.73 -4.83 -6.87
C TYR A 40 1.48 -5.20 -7.65
N LEU A 41 0.45 -4.35 -7.65
CA LEU A 41 -0.78 -4.54 -8.44
C LEU A 41 -0.55 -4.40 -9.95
N GLU A 42 0.51 -3.72 -10.37
CA GLU A 42 0.91 -3.68 -11.77
C GLU A 42 1.53 -5.01 -12.23
N LYS A 43 2.23 -5.69 -11.33
CA LYS A 43 3.00 -6.91 -11.62
C LYS A 43 2.21 -8.19 -11.37
N HIS A 44 1.21 -8.15 -10.50
CA HIS A 44 0.53 -9.34 -10.00
C HIS A 44 -0.99 -9.13 -9.85
N PRO A 45 -1.79 -10.21 -9.91
CA PRO A 45 -3.18 -10.17 -9.48
C PRO A 45 -3.30 -9.79 -7.99
N LEU A 46 -4.47 -9.31 -7.59
CA LEU A 46 -4.71 -8.75 -6.25
C LEU A 46 -4.27 -9.67 -5.09
N PRO A 47 -4.60 -10.98 -5.05
CA PRO A 47 -4.18 -11.85 -3.94
C PRO A 47 -2.65 -11.91 -3.78
N GLU A 48 -1.93 -12.09 -4.87
CA GLU A 48 -0.46 -12.18 -4.88
C GLU A 48 0.17 -10.82 -4.56
N ALA A 49 -0.32 -9.74 -5.18
CA ALA A 49 0.15 -8.38 -4.91
C ALA A 49 0.00 -8.02 -3.42
N ALA A 50 -1.13 -8.41 -2.81
CA ALA A 50 -1.40 -8.13 -1.41
C ALA A 50 -0.47 -8.91 -0.47
N MET A 51 -0.18 -10.18 -0.82
CA MET A 51 0.81 -10.98 -0.10
C MET A 51 2.20 -10.35 -0.17
N TYR A 52 2.69 -9.99 -1.36
CA TYR A 52 4.01 -9.38 -1.50
C TYR A 52 4.10 -8.05 -0.77
N CYS A 53 3.10 -7.18 -0.93
CA CYS A 53 3.06 -5.89 -0.24
C CYS A 53 3.11 -6.04 1.29
N ALA A 54 2.27 -6.92 1.85
CA ALA A 54 2.25 -7.16 3.29
C ALA A 54 3.57 -7.72 3.82
N LEU A 55 4.16 -8.71 3.14
CA LEU A 55 5.45 -9.30 3.53
C LEU A 55 6.59 -8.28 3.50
N SER A 56 6.68 -7.50 2.42
CA SER A 56 7.74 -6.52 2.23
C SER A 56 7.65 -5.39 3.26
N ILE A 57 6.46 -4.84 3.52
CA ILE A 57 6.28 -3.79 4.54
C ILE A 57 6.52 -4.35 5.95
N GLN A 58 6.05 -5.56 6.25
CA GLN A 58 6.25 -6.20 7.55
C GLN A 58 7.74 -6.45 7.83
N LYS A 59 8.46 -7.03 6.85
CA LYS A 59 9.90 -7.27 6.94
C LYS A 59 10.65 -5.95 7.12
N TYR A 60 10.28 -4.93 6.36
CA TYR A 60 10.90 -3.62 6.43
C TYR A 60 10.71 -2.95 7.81
N ALA A 61 9.48 -2.95 8.34
CA ALA A 61 9.20 -2.47 9.69
C ALA A 61 10.02 -3.22 10.76
N GLY A 62 10.14 -4.54 10.62
CA GLY A 62 10.95 -5.39 11.51
C GLY A 62 12.44 -5.06 11.43
N GLY A 63 13.00 -4.89 10.22
CA GLY A 63 14.40 -4.50 10.01
C GLY A 63 14.73 -3.12 10.58
N LEU A 64 13.76 -2.21 10.61
CA LEU A 64 13.87 -0.91 11.27
C LEU A 64 13.68 -0.96 12.80
N GLY A 65 13.38 -2.13 13.38
CA GLY A 65 13.13 -2.28 14.82
C GLY A 65 11.84 -1.61 15.30
N VAL A 66 10.86 -1.42 14.40
CA VAL A 66 9.53 -0.84 14.70
C VAL A 66 8.39 -1.73 14.19
N PRO A 67 8.39 -3.05 14.47
CA PRO A 67 7.40 -3.98 13.94
C PRO A 67 5.95 -3.62 14.34
N GLU A 68 5.75 -2.91 15.45
CA GLU A 68 4.45 -2.43 15.93
C GLU A 68 3.78 -1.39 15.02
N LYS A 69 4.56 -0.74 14.14
CA LYS A 69 4.03 0.20 13.14
C LYS A 69 3.38 -0.50 11.95
N PHE A 70 3.67 -1.79 11.73
CA PHE A 70 3.00 -2.56 10.69
C PHE A 70 1.57 -2.92 11.12
N HIS A 71 0.63 -2.86 10.16
CA HIS A 71 -0.77 -3.16 10.41
C HIS A 71 -1.38 -3.94 9.25
N LEU A 72 -1.50 -5.25 9.41
CA LEU A 72 -1.91 -6.16 8.34
C LEU A 72 -3.27 -5.81 7.73
N THR A 73 -4.31 -5.60 8.56
CA THR A 73 -5.66 -5.31 8.03
C THR A 73 -5.69 -4.01 7.22
N LEU A 74 -5.01 -2.95 7.67
CA LEU A 74 -4.91 -1.70 6.93
C LEU A 74 -4.18 -1.87 5.60
N THR A 75 -3.05 -2.58 5.59
CA THR A 75 -2.31 -2.86 4.35
C THR A 75 -3.21 -3.57 3.35
N LEU A 76 -3.90 -4.65 3.76
CA LEU A 76 -4.79 -5.40 2.88
C LEU A 76 -6.00 -4.57 2.43
N ALA A 77 -6.60 -3.76 3.31
CA ALA A 77 -7.68 -2.85 2.94
C ALA A 77 -7.26 -1.86 1.84
N PHE A 78 -6.07 -1.27 1.95
CA PHE A 78 -5.54 -0.40 0.90
C PHE A 78 -5.24 -1.16 -0.40
N MET A 79 -4.81 -2.41 -0.36
CA MET A 79 -4.63 -3.22 -1.57
C MET A 79 -5.94 -3.34 -2.37
N HIS A 80 -7.05 -3.62 -1.69
CA HIS A 80 -8.38 -3.67 -2.32
C HIS A 80 -8.82 -2.31 -2.87
N ILE A 81 -8.69 -1.24 -2.07
CA ILE A 81 -9.08 0.12 -2.47
C ILE A 81 -8.26 0.58 -3.69
N ILE A 82 -6.93 0.40 -3.67
CA ILE A 82 -6.04 0.81 -4.77
C ILE A 82 -6.33 -0.01 -6.02
N ALA A 83 -6.59 -1.32 -5.90
CA ALA A 83 -6.95 -2.14 -7.05
C ALA A 83 -8.23 -1.64 -7.74
N GLU A 84 -9.27 -1.29 -6.98
CA GLU A 84 -10.50 -0.71 -7.54
C GLU A 84 -10.24 0.67 -8.18
N LEU A 85 -9.47 1.52 -7.52
CA LEU A 85 -9.13 2.84 -8.05
C LEU A 85 -8.29 2.76 -9.33
N ARG A 86 -7.42 1.76 -9.49
CA ARG A 86 -6.67 1.54 -10.75
C ARG A 86 -7.59 1.21 -11.92
N VAL A 87 -8.68 0.48 -11.68
CA VAL A 87 -9.70 0.20 -12.71
C VAL A 87 -10.48 1.48 -13.05
N LYS A 88 -10.89 2.27 -12.04
CA LYS A 88 -11.67 3.50 -12.24
C LYS A 88 -10.87 4.65 -12.83
N HIS A 89 -9.58 4.72 -12.51
CA HIS A 89 -8.68 5.81 -12.88
C HIS A 89 -7.37 5.27 -13.48
N PRO A 90 -7.41 4.72 -14.72
CA PRO A 90 -6.21 4.23 -15.38
C PRO A 90 -5.13 5.32 -15.47
N ALA A 91 -3.90 4.94 -15.16
CA ALA A 91 -2.72 5.80 -15.20
C ALA A 91 -1.50 4.95 -15.58
N GLY A 92 -0.56 5.55 -16.31
CA GLY A 92 0.66 4.88 -16.77
C GLY A 92 1.80 4.88 -15.75
N ASP A 93 1.67 5.67 -14.68
CA ASP A 93 2.70 5.87 -13.66
C ASP A 93 2.09 6.23 -12.30
N TRP A 94 2.88 6.07 -11.25
CA TRP A 94 2.50 6.32 -9.87
C TRP A 94 2.07 7.76 -9.60
N GLU A 95 2.80 8.74 -10.14
CA GLU A 95 2.52 10.17 -9.87
C GLU A 95 1.19 10.60 -10.49
N THR A 96 0.93 10.19 -11.74
CA THR A 96 -0.34 10.40 -12.43
C THR A 96 -1.50 9.71 -11.71
N PHE A 97 -1.30 8.47 -11.25
CA PHE A 97 -2.33 7.75 -10.49
C PHE A 97 -2.70 8.51 -9.21
N LEU A 98 -1.68 8.90 -8.45
CA LEU A 98 -1.89 9.55 -7.16
C LEU A 98 -2.49 10.95 -7.29
N ALA A 99 -2.17 11.69 -8.36
CA ALA A 99 -2.81 12.96 -8.68
C ALA A 99 -4.31 12.80 -9.00
N LYS A 100 -4.73 11.66 -9.57
CA LYS A 100 -6.15 11.33 -9.80
C LYS A 100 -6.87 10.81 -8.56
N CYS A 101 -6.13 10.28 -7.58
CA CYS A 101 -6.67 9.71 -6.35
C CYS A 101 -6.04 10.36 -5.09
N PRO A 102 -6.16 11.69 -4.92
CA PRO A 102 -5.45 12.42 -3.86
C PRO A 102 -5.86 11.99 -2.45
N ASP A 103 -7.11 11.56 -2.27
CA ASP A 103 -7.68 11.11 -1.00
C ASP A 103 -6.89 9.96 -0.37
N LEU A 104 -6.18 9.15 -1.18
CA LEU A 104 -5.28 8.11 -0.67
C LEU A 104 -4.24 8.68 0.31
N GLN A 105 -3.77 9.92 0.09
CA GLN A 105 -2.84 10.60 0.99
C GLN A 105 -3.55 11.58 1.93
N SER A 106 -4.48 12.39 1.42
CA SER A 106 -5.05 13.50 2.19
C SER A 106 -6.12 13.06 3.19
N ASP A 107 -6.83 11.95 2.92
CA ASP A 107 -7.91 11.47 3.79
C ASP A 107 -7.98 9.93 3.84
N ALA A 108 -6.80 9.32 3.97
CA ALA A 108 -6.63 7.87 4.06
C ALA A 108 -7.51 7.24 5.17
N ARG A 109 -7.73 7.99 6.25
CA ARG A 109 -8.53 7.56 7.39
C ARG A 109 -10.03 7.53 7.05
N ALA A 110 -10.58 8.57 6.42
CA ALA A 110 -11.98 8.52 6.01
C ALA A 110 -12.22 7.44 4.95
N LEU A 111 -11.29 7.26 4.01
CA LEU A 111 -11.38 6.20 2.99
C LEU A 111 -11.54 4.81 3.61
N VAL A 112 -10.64 4.42 4.52
CA VAL A 112 -10.74 3.12 5.19
C VAL A 112 -11.94 3.08 6.15
N GLY A 113 -12.29 4.22 6.75
CA GLY A 113 -13.43 4.37 7.65
C GLY A 113 -14.78 4.02 7.03
N ARG A 114 -14.89 3.97 5.70
CA ARG A 114 -16.09 3.45 5.01
C ARG A 114 -16.33 1.97 5.25
N TYR A 115 -15.24 1.20 5.37
CA TYR A 115 -15.25 -0.26 5.47
C TYR A 115 -15.07 -0.73 6.90
N TYR A 116 -14.32 0.02 7.70
CA TYR A 116 -13.97 -0.35 9.06
C TYR A 116 -14.38 0.68 10.09
N SER A 117 -14.88 0.22 11.24
CA SER A 117 -14.94 1.04 12.44
C SER A 117 -13.56 1.23 13.06
N GLU A 118 -13.40 2.33 13.80
CA GLU A 118 -12.20 2.60 14.58
C GLU A 118 -11.94 1.49 15.61
N ALA A 119 -12.99 0.96 16.25
CA ALA A 119 -12.87 -0.14 17.20
C ALA A 119 -12.23 -1.41 16.58
N VAL A 120 -12.52 -1.72 15.32
CA VAL A 120 -11.86 -2.83 14.63
C VAL A 120 -10.40 -2.49 14.34
N LEU A 121 -10.12 -1.32 13.76
CA LEU A 121 -8.76 -0.90 13.38
C LEU A 121 -7.82 -0.70 14.57
N GLU A 122 -8.34 -0.32 15.73
CA GLU A 122 -7.54 -0.15 16.95
C GLU A 122 -7.22 -1.48 17.65
N SER A 123 -7.86 -2.58 17.25
CA SER A 123 -7.64 -3.88 17.87
C SER A 123 -6.27 -4.47 17.52
N GLU A 124 -5.58 -5.05 18.52
CA GLU A 124 -4.34 -5.82 18.31
C GLU A 124 -4.53 -6.96 17.29
N ARG A 125 -5.75 -7.52 17.24
CA ARG A 125 -6.10 -8.55 16.26
C ARG A 125 -6.00 -8.03 14.83
N ALA A 126 -6.51 -6.83 14.54
CA ALA A 126 -6.46 -6.25 13.19
C ALA A 126 -5.04 -5.87 12.75
N ARG A 127 -4.14 -5.55 13.69
CA ARG A 127 -2.72 -5.34 13.40
C ARG A 127 -2.02 -6.61 12.91
N ARG A 128 -2.35 -7.77 13.52
CA ARG A 128 -1.60 -9.03 13.33
C ARG A 128 -2.26 -10.02 12.37
N THR A 129 -3.57 -9.93 12.23
CA THR A 129 -4.38 -10.82 11.39
C THR A 129 -5.33 -9.99 10.56
N PHE A 130 -5.71 -10.50 9.38
CA PHE A 130 -6.77 -9.85 8.61
C PHE A 130 -8.10 -10.00 9.35
N VAL A 131 -8.76 -8.88 9.61
CA VAL A 131 -10.13 -8.84 10.12
C VAL A 131 -11.02 -8.35 8.97
N PRO A 132 -12.13 -9.05 8.64
CA PRO A 132 -13.09 -8.57 7.64
C PRO A 132 -13.68 -7.21 8.03
N PRO A 133 -14.08 -6.38 7.05
CA PRO A 133 -14.74 -5.11 7.31
C PRO A 133 -16.07 -5.31 8.05
N ASP A 134 -16.38 -4.39 8.98
CA ASP A 134 -17.59 -4.40 9.81
C ASP A 134 -18.63 -3.33 9.40
N ARG A 135 -18.34 -2.55 8.36
CA ARG A 135 -19.25 -1.56 7.76
C ARG A 135 -19.65 -1.96 6.34
N GLU A 136 -19.04 -1.36 5.32
CA GLU A 136 -19.20 -1.76 3.92
C GLU A 136 -18.19 -2.87 3.55
N PRO A 137 -18.53 -3.80 2.63
CA PRO A 137 -17.55 -4.76 2.12
C PRO A 137 -16.42 -4.05 1.36
N LEU A 138 -15.19 -4.56 1.48
CA LEU A 138 -14.07 -4.10 0.66
C LEU A 138 -14.35 -4.37 -0.83
N PRO A 139 -13.89 -3.51 -1.74
CA PRO A 139 -14.11 -3.71 -3.16
C PRO A 139 -13.33 -4.92 -3.70
N THR A 140 -13.91 -5.61 -4.68
CA THR A 140 -13.29 -6.73 -5.41
C THR A 140 -13.37 -6.44 -6.91
N PRO A 141 -12.37 -5.75 -7.47
CA PRO A 141 -12.34 -5.38 -8.88
C PRO A 141 -12.15 -6.57 -9.82
#